data_AF-A0A839TYB9-F1
#
_entry.id   AF-A0A839TYB9-F1
#
_cell.length_a   1.000
_cell.length_b   1.000
_cell.length_c   1.000
_cell.angle_alpha   90.00
_cell.angle_beta   90.00
_cell.angle_gamma   90.00
#
_symmetry.space_group_name_H-M   'P 1'
#
loop_
_entity.id
_entity.type
_entity.pdbx_description
1 polymer ?
#
loop_
_entity_poly.entity_id
_entity_poly.type
_entity_poly.pdbx_seq_one_letter_code
_entity_poly.pdbx_strand_id
1 'polypeptide(L)'
;MDVFKAPILSSLRDEQKDIDQMIIIPPVVERNTSDKEEIIDKVKEYLSEDRYHIKLDDIVNQQLRQMLTYLGENFSIEGIISQDEVLEKLKKYEDASENLQTIMAAIAYWGDERKEVIVRKVISRLSEANETRSGSVVLLNLRWYPLILMLYSTGISAIATENYGMLATLLTTKVRNERRGRTQEIIKVFPHNREFEEIFKAIPDHDRMYVPRSEYLFKEIQPVLDDLFFMGKSYEETFDKFEVFYALVYADIYYDGEDRVWGPPGRFAWKHSAYQDSVLNDLITEAEQKQNEWLPLKAGLFGGSYERFKLISSKYVSLIEKLHW
;
A
#
# COMPACT_ATOMS: atom_id res chain seq x y z
N MET A 1 2.51 36.86 -18.97
CA MET A 1 1.07 37.11 -18.76
C MET A 1 0.53 35.89 -18.04
N ASP A 2 0.02 36.13 -16.84
CA ASP A 2 -0.34 35.17 -15.79
C ASP A 2 -1.32 34.08 -16.22
N VAL A 3 -1.10 32.83 -15.78
CA VAL A 3 -2.02 31.81 -15.20
C VAL A 3 -1.07 30.65 -14.80
N PHE A 4 -0.78 30.30 -13.54
CA PHE A 4 -1.60 29.64 -12.52
C PHE A 4 -1.01 30.00 -11.15
N LYS A 5 -1.75 30.74 -10.32
CA LYS A 5 -1.51 30.81 -8.88
C LYS A 5 -2.72 30.18 -8.20
N ALA A 6 -2.50 29.07 -7.50
CA ALA A 6 -3.50 28.50 -6.61
C ALA A 6 -3.81 29.52 -5.48
N PRO A 7 -5.07 29.93 -5.23
CA PRO A 7 -5.38 31.08 -4.38
C PRO A 7 -5.17 30.88 -2.86
N ILE A 8 -4.66 29.73 -2.39
CA ILE A 8 -4.70 29.37 -0.96
C ILE A 8 -3.31 29.38 -0.30
N LEU A 9 -2.21 29.51 -1.06
CA LEU A 9 -0.84 29.45 -0.52
C LEU A 9 -0.27 30.80 -0.01
N SER A 10 -1.06 31.88 0.05
CA SER A 10 -0.54 33.20 0.48
C SER A 10 -0.61 33.47 1.98
N SER A 11 -1.18 32.57 2.79
CA SER A 11 -1.17 32.69 4.24
C SER A 11 -0.55 31.44 4.82
N LEU A 12 0.76 31.47 5.05
CA LEU A 12 1.53 30.71 6.05
C LEU A 12 3.02 31.03 5.80
N ARG A 13 3.38 32.29 6.04
CA ARG A 13 4.75 32.64 6.41
C ARG A 13 4.73 32.83 7.92
N ASP A 14 5.15 31.80 8.64
CA ASP A 14 5.91 31.99 9.87
C ASP A 14 6.59 30.69 10.27
N GLU A 15 7.84 30.82 10.69
CA GLU A 15 8.71 29.77 11.20
C GLU A 15 8.14 29.20 12.51
N GLN A 16 7.37 28.11 12.45
CA GLN A 16 7.08 27.28 13.62
C GLN A 16 6.86 25.83 13.17
N LYS A 17 7.61 24.91 13.81
CA LYS A 17 7.60 23.43 13.73
C LYS A 17 6.50 22.85 12.83
N ASP A 18 6.91 22.04 11.85
CA ASP A 18 6.05 21.21 10.99
C ASP A 18 4.93 20.55 11.80
N ILE A 19 3.75 21.16 11.74
CA ILE A 19 2.49 20.60 12.19
C ILE A 19 1.83 20.12 10.90
N ASP A 20 1.75 18.80 10.73
CA ASP A 20 0.99 18.19 9.63
C ASP A 20 -0.44 18.76 9.66
N GLN A 21 -0.74 19.68 8.74
CA GLN A 21 -2.07 20.25 8.60
C GLN A 21 -2.92 19.26 7.81
N MET A 22 -3.81 18.54 8.51
CA MET A 22 -4.90 17.80 7.89
C MET A 22 -5.73 18.75 7.00
N ILE A 23 -5.71 18.51 5.69
CA ILE A 23 -6.60 19.19 4.75
C ILE A 23 -7.99 18.57 4.94
N ILE A 24 -8.87 19.28 5.64
CA ILE A 24 -10.30 18.95 5.66
C ILE A 24 -10.86 19.31 4.29
N ILE A 25 -11.05 18.32 3.43
CA ILE A 25 -11.63 18.51 2.11
C ILE A 25 -13.12 18.79 2.27
N PRO A 26 -13.65 19.96 1.86
CA PRO A 26 -15.09 20.19 1.84
C PRO A 26 -15.75 19.29 0.77
N PRO A 27 -16.98 18.79 1.00
CA PRO A 27 -17.63 17.85 0.10
C PRO A 27 -18.04 18.59 -1.18
N VAL A 28 -17.19 18.56 -2.19
CA VAL A 28 -17.54 19.01 -3.54
C VAL A 28 -17.20 17.91 -4.52
N VAL A 29 -18.27 17.25 -4.93
CA VAL A 29 -18.37 16.30 -6.03
C VAL A 29 -18.20 17.07 -7.33
N GLU A 30 -17.23 16.70 -8.17
CA GLU A 30 -17.39 16.58 -9.62
C GLU A 30 -16.09 16.19 -10.34
N ARG A 31 -15.96 14.89 -10.66
CA ARG A 31 -15.71 14.34 -12.00
C ARG A 31 -15.62 12.80 -11.88
N ASN A 32 -16.43 12.08 -12.66
CA ASN A 32 -16.58 10.60 -12.68
C ASN A 32 -17.14 9.91 -11.42
N THR A 33 -17.56 10.66 -10.41
CA THR A 33 -18.10 10.15 -9.14
C THR A 33 -19.29 9.20 -9.29
N SER A 34 -20.16 9.40 -10.29
CA SER A 34 -21.38 8.59 -10.46
C SER A 34 -21.11 7.10 -10.77
N ASP A 35 -20.07 6.77 -11.56
CA ASP A 35 -19.76 5.36 -11.88
C ASP A 35 -19.08 4.68 -10.68
N LYS A 36 -18.16 5.39 -10.03
CA LYS A 36 -17.49 4.92 -8.79
C LYS A 36 -18.49 4.67 -7.67
N GLU A 37 -19.39 5.62 -7.40
CA GLU A 37 -20.46 5.52 -6.40
C GLU A 37 -21.39 4.32 -6.70
N GLU A 38 -21.79 4.15 -7.97
CA GLU A 38 -22.61 3.00 -8.37
C GLU A 38 -21.87 1.66 -8.19
N ILE A 39 -20.58 1.60 -8.52
CA ILE A 39 -19.75 0.41 -8.33
C ILE A 39 -19.65 0.07 -6.84
N ILE A 40 -19.32 1.04 -5.98
CA ILE A 40 -19.15 0.77 -4.55
C ILE A 40 -20.46 0.37 -3.87
N ASP A 41 -21.58 0.96 -4.26
CA ASP A 41 -22.89 0.58 -3.71
C ASP A 41 -23.24 -0.87 -4.05
N LYS A 42 -23.00 -1.30 -5.30
CA LYS A 42 -23.15 -2.70 -5.70
C LYS A 42 -22.21 -3.62 -4.93
N VAL A 43 -20.96 -3.21 -4.72
CA VAL A 43 -19.98 -4.03 -3.97
C VAL A 43 -20.40 -4.19 -2.53
N LYS A 44 -20.87 -3.13 -1.86
CA LYS A 44 -21.42 -3.18 -0.50
C LYS A 44 -22.65 -4.09 -0.44
N GLU A 45 -23.57 -3.98 -1.40
CA GLU A 45 -24.71 -4.88 -1.51
C GLU A 45 -24.24 -6.34 -1.64
N TYR A 46 -23.27 -6.61 -2.51
CA TYR A 46 -22.80 -7.98 -2.76
C TYR A 46 -21.96 -8.56 -1.62
N LEU A 47 -21.33 -7.71 -0.81
CA LEU A 47 -20.64 -8.13 0.41
C LEU A 47 -21.61 -8.41 1.57
N SER A 48 -22.83 -7.85 1.55
CA SER A 48 -23.80 -7.99 2.65
C SER A 48 -24.37 -9.40 2.81
N GLU A 49 -24.46 -10.18 1.73
CA GLU A 49 -25.02 -11.54 1.75
C GLU A 49 -24.26 -12.49 0.82
N ASP A 50 -24.00 -13.72 1.29
CA ASP A 50 -23.24 -14.73 0.54
C ASP A 50 -23.88 -15.17 -0.78
N ARG A 51 -25.20 -15.01 -0.93
CA ARG A 51 -25.91 -15.32 -2.18
C ARG A 51 -25.40 -14.48 -3.36
N TYR A 52 -24.73 -13.36 -3.10
CA TYR A 52 -24.19 -12.46 -4.12
C TYR A 52 -22.74 -12.74 -4.50
N HIS A 53 -22.11 -13.82 -4.00
CA HIS A 53 -20.69 -14.11 -4.28
C HIS A 53 -20.35 -14.17 -5.78
N ILE A 54 -21.26 -14.67 -6.64
CA ILE A 54 -21.05 -14.68 -8.10
C ILE A 54 -21.04 -13.25 -8.65
N LYS A 55 -21.97 -12.40 -8.23
CA LYS A 55 -22.06 -11.00 -8.67
C LYS A 55 -20.83 -10.20 -8.21
N LEU A 56 -20.34 -10.47 -7.00
CA LEU A 56 -19.09 -9.89 -6.50
C LEU A 56 -17.90 -10.32 -7.35
N ASP A 57 -17.81 -11.62 -7.70
CA ASP A 57 -16.74 -12.12 -8.56
C ASP A 57 -16.80 -11.47 -9.97
N ASP A 58 -17.99 -11.32 -10.53
CA ASP A 58 -18.21 -10.71 -11.85
C ASP A 58 -17.78 -9.24 -11.90
N ILE A 59 -18.17 -8.43 -10.91
CA ILE A 59 -17.78 -7.01 -10.86
C ILE A 59 -16.27 -6.84 -10.64
N VAL A 60 -15.66 -7.68 -9.78
CA VAL A 60 -14.20 -7.70 -9.60
C VAL A 60 -13.51 -8.09 -10.91
N ASN A 61 -13.98 -9.12 -11.60
CA ASN A 61 -13.40 -9.57 -12.87
C ASN A 61 -13.52 -8.51 -13.96
N GLN A 62 -14.63 -7.77 -14.00
CA GLN A 62 -14.81 -6.67 -14.94
C GLN A 62 -13.77 -5.58 -14.72
N GLN A 63 -13.63 -5.07 -13.49
CA GLN A 63 -12.69 -4.00 -13.17
C GLN A 63 -11.23 -4.47 -13.29
N LEU A 64 -10.94 -5.71 -12.92
CA LEU A 64 -9.63 -6.33 -13.15
C LEU A 64 -9.29 -6.41 -14.65
N ARG A 65 -10.25 -6.81 -15.52
CA ARG A 65 -10.03 -6.84 -16.98
C ARG A 65 -9.79 -5.45 -17.55
N GLN A 66 -10.53 -4.45 -17.10
CA GLN A 66 -10.35 -3.06 -17.52
C GLN A 66 -8.94 -2.56 -17.15
N MET A 67 -8.53 -2.79 -15.90
CA MET A 67 -7.19 -2.43 -15.44
C MET A 67 -6.10 -3.17 -16.23
N LEU A 68 -6.20 -4.49 -16.40
CA LEU A 68 -5.22 -5.27 -17.18
C LEU A 68 -5.12 -4.81 -18.64
N THR A 69 -6.24 -4.45 -19.26
CA THR A 69 -6.27 -3.91 -20.62
C THR A 69 -5.55 -2.57 -20.68
N TYR A 70 -5.89 -1.66 -19.76
CA TYR A 70 -5.26 -0.35 -19.66
C TYR A 70 -3.74 -0.48 -19.48
N LEU A 71 -3.30 -1.33 -18.55
CA LEU A 71 -1.88 -1.58 -18.29
C LEU A 71 -1.18 -2.18 -19.52
N GLY A 72 -1.82 -3.12 -20.23
CA GLY A 72 -1.27 -3.70 -21.45
C GLY A 72 -1.05 -2.67 -22.58
N GLU A 73 -1.96 -1.71 -22.72
CA GLU A 73 -1.90 -0.68 -23.77
C GLU A 73 -0.99 0.50 -23.40
N ASN A 74 -0.89 0.85 -22.11
CA ASN A 74 -0.23 2.07 -21.65
C ASN A 74 1.14 1.84 -20.98
N PHE A 75 1.56 0.58 -20.80
CA PHE A 75 2.93 0.23 -20.43
C PHE A 75 3.89 0.37 -21.61
N SER A 76 4.21 1.62 -21.98
CA SER A 76 5.44 1.85 -22.75
C SER A 76 6.64 1.37 -21.92
N ILE A 77 7.47 0.52 -22.52
CA ILE A 77 8.66 -0.10 -21.89
C ILE A 77 9.98 0.48 -22.43
N GLU A 78 9.91 1.33 -23.45
CA GLU A 78 11.05 1.91 -24.13
C GLU A 78 11.07 3.43 -24.01
N GLY A 79 12.29 3.99 -23.97
CA GLY A 79 12.53 5.43 -23.90
C GLY A 79 13.08 5.92 -22.56
N ILE A 80 13.67 7.11 -22.62
CA ILE A 80 13.99 7.92 -21.45
C ILE A 80 12.76 8.79 -21.21
N ILE A 81 12.24 8.78 -19.99
CA ILE A 81 11.13 9.65 -19.59
C ILE A 81 11.67 10.82 -18.77
N SER A 82 11.16 12.00 -19.05
CA SER A 82 11.34 13.19 -18.23
C SER A 82 10.56 13.06 -16.90
N GLN A 83 10.87 13.94 -15.96
CA GLN A 83 10.20 14.02 -14.66
C GLN A 83 8.70 14.33 -14.81
N ASP A 84 8.32 15.24 -15.70
CA ASP A 84 6.92 15.58 -15.93
C ASP A 84 6.13 14.38 -16.50
N GLU A 85 6.74 13.60 -17.39
CA GLU A 85 6.14 12.37 -17.92
C GLU A 85 5.99 11.29 -16.86
N VAL A 86 6.88 11.25 -15.86
CA VAL A 86 6.74 10.34 -14.71
C VAL A 86 5.52 10.71 -13.87
N LEU A 87 5.35 12.00 -13.54
CA LEU A 87 4.21 12.48 -12.78
C LEU A 87 2.89 12.23 -13.53
N GLU A 88 2.87 12.49 -14.84
CA GLU A 88 1.71 12.21 -15.68
C GLU A 88 1.38 10.71 -15.70
N LYS A 89 2.39 9.84 -15.72
CA LYS A 89 2.22 8.38 -15.64
C LYS A 89 1.69 7.92 -14.29
N LEU A 90 2.20 8.47 -13.18
CA LEU A 90 1.67 8.17 -11.84
C LEU A 90 0.17 8.50 -11.79
N LYS A 91 -0.19 9.72 -12.23
CA LYS A 91 -1.58 10.14 -12.22
C LYS A 91 -2.50 9.27 -13.08
N LYS A 92 -2.04 8.90 -14.27
CA LYS A 92 -2.74 7.97 -15.16
C LYS A 92 -2.94 6.59 -14.52
N TYR A 93 -1.96 6.10 -13.77
CA TYR A 93 -2.08 4.83 -13.06
C TYR A 93 -2.99 4.92 -11.84
N GLU A 94 -2.99 6.03 -11.09
CA GLU A 94 -3.94 6.30 -10.00
C GLU A 94 -5.37 6.27 -10.53
N ASP A 95 -5.65 7.08 -11.55
CA ASP A 95 -6.99 7.19 -12.14
C ASP A 95 -7.48 5.85 -12.71
N ALA A 96 -6.60 5.09 -13.36
CA ALA A 96 -6.94 3.76 -13.88
C ALA A 96 -7.11 2.68 -12.81
N SER A 97 -6.54 2.89 -11.61
CA SER A 97 -6.61 1.95 -10.48
C SER A 97 -7.80 2.20 -9.56
N GLU A 98 -8.37 3.40 -9.59
CA GLU A 98 -9.33 3.89 -8.60
C GLU A 98 -10.50 2.93 -8.31
N ASN A 99 -11.18 2.44 -9.35
CA ASN A 99 -12.33 1.54 -9.17
C ASN A 99 -11.93 0.21 -8.52
N LEU A 100 -10.88 -0.44 -9.03
CA LEU A 100 -10.43 -1.72 -8.47
C LEU A 100 -9.84 -1.54 -7.07
N GLN A 101 -9.19 -0.40 -6.81
CA GLN A 101 -8.65 -0.03 -5.50
C GLN A 101 -9.77 0.10 -4.48
N THR A 102 -10.83 0.80 -4.85
CA THR A 102 -12.03 1.01 -4.04
C THR A 102 -12.70 -0.34 -3.72
N ILE A 103 -12.83 -1.23 -4.71
CA ILE A 103 -13.38 -2.58 -4.53
C ILE A 103 -12.52 -3.42 -3.58
N MET A 104 -11.21 -3.44 -3.78
CA MET A 104 -10.29 -4.23 -2.98
C MET A 104 -10.22 -3.74 -1.52
N ALA A 105 -10.24 -2.42 -1.32
CA ALA A 105 -10.36 -1.81 0.00
C ALA A 105 -11.65 -2.24 0.71
N ALA A 106 -12.80 -2.16 0.02
CA ALA A 106 -14.09 -2.59 0.55
C ALA A 106 -14.14 -4.09 0.89
N ILE A 107 -13.55 -4.94 0.04
CA ILE A 107 -13.42 -6.37 0.30
C ILE A 107 -12.57 -6.63 1.55
N ALA A 108 -11.47 -5.90 1.74
CA ALA A 108 -10.66 -6.06 2.94
C ALA A 108 -11.36 -5.59 4.21
N TYR A 109 -12.13 -4.51 4.13
CA TYR A 109 -12.82 -3.91 5.26
C TYR A 109 -14.05 -4.71 5.70
N TRP A 110 -14.91 -5.14 4.76
CA TRP A 110 -16.18 -5.82 5.09
C TRP A 110 -16.20 -7.32 4.75
N GLY A 111 -15.19 -7.83 4.04
CA GLY A 111 -15.15 -9.23 3.61
C GLY A 111 -14.68 -10.18 4.71
N ASP A 112 -15.29 -11.37 4.74
CA ASP A 112 -14.84 -12.50 5.56
C ASP A 112 -13.73 -13.33 4.89
N GLU A 113 -13.26 -14.37 5.57
CA GLU A 113 -12.21 -15.30 5.13
C GLU A 113 -12.45 -15.88 3.71
N ARG A 114 -13.70 -16.05 3.28
CA ARG A 114 -14.02 -16.62 1.96
C ARG A 114 -13.68 -15.65 0.84
N LYS A 115 -13.57 -14.34 1.14
CA LYS A 115 -13.27 -13.29 0.17
C LYS A 115 -11.76 -13.17 -0.05
N GLU A 116 -10.92 -13.81 0.77
CA GLU A 116 -9.47 -13.86 0.57
C GLU A 116 -9.07 -14.46 -0.80
N VAL A 117 -9.88 -15.39 -1.34
CA VAL A 117 -9.63 -15.96 -2.67
C VAL A 117 -9.69 -14.90 -3.78
N ILE A 118 -10.54 -13.87 -3.61
CA ILE A 118 -10.67 -12.76 -4.55
C ILE A 118 -9.40 -11.91 -4.52
N VAL A 119 -8.92 -11.58 -3.32
CA VAL A 119 -7.67 -10.82 -3.15
C VAL A 119 -6.49 -11.57 -3.77
N ARG A 120 -6.37 -12.87 -3.47
CA ARG A 120 -5.33 -13.73 -4.06
C ARG A 120 -5.39 -13.71 -5.59
N LYS A 121 -6.58 -13.87 -6.18
CA LYS A 121 -6.79 -13.82 -7.63
C LYS A 121 -6.35 -12.48 -8.23
N VAL A 122 -6.79 -11.36 -7.66
CA VAL A 122 -6.45 -10.02 -8.17
C VAL A 122 -4.94 -9.79 -8.13
N ILE A 123 -4.29 -10.08 -7.00
CA ILE A 123 -2.84 -9.94 -6.84
C ILE A 123 -2.07 -10.81 -7.84
N SER A 124 -2.43 -12.08 -7.99
CA SER A 124 -1.79 -12.97 -8.94
C SER A 124 -1.92 -12.46 -10.38
N ARG A 125 -3.13 -12.08 -10.80
CA ARG A 125 -3.38 -11.64 -12.19
C ARG A 125 -2.71 -10.31 -12.53
N LEU A 126 -2.68 -9.35 -11.61
CA LEU A 126 -1.96 -8.10 -11.82
C LEU A 126 -0.44 -8.31 -11.82
N SER A 127 0.07 -9.24 -11.01
CA SER A 127 1.50 -9.57 -11.02
C SER A 127 1.97 -10.21 -12.33
N GLU A 128 1.14 -11.06 -12.95
CA GLU A 128 1.40 -11.67 -14.26
C GLU A 128 1.55 -10.60 -15.35
N ALA A 129 0.82 -9.49 -15.24
CA ALA A 129 0.94 -8.37 -16.16
C ALA A 129 2.29 -7.66 -16.09
N ASN A 130 3.15 -7.95 -15.11
CA ASN A 130 4.46 -7.31 -14.89
C ASN A 130 5.66 -8.19 -15.28
N GLU A 131 5.45 -9.31 -15.97
CA GLU A 131 6.49 -10.31 -16.28
C GLU A 131 7.50 -9.90 -17.37
N THR A 132 7.38 -8.72 -17.99
CA THR A 132 8.29 -8.28 -19.07
C THR A 132 9.73 -8.06 -18.58
N ARG A 133 10.70 -8.53 -19.37
CA ARG A 133 12.12 -8.66 -18.97
C ARG A 133 13.06 -7.58 -19.51
N SER A 134 12.62 -6.79 -20.49
CA SER A 134 13.45 -5.78 -21.16
C SER A 134 12.76 -4.44 -21.17
N GLY A 135 13.54 -3.37 -21.01
CA GLY A 135 13.05 -1.99 -21.01
C GLY A 135 13.82 -1.10 -20.04
N SER A 136 13.40 0.15 -19.95
CA SER A 136 13.92 1.10 -18.95
C SER A 136 13.61 0.63 -17.52
N VAL A 137 14.61 0.63 -16.63
CA VAL A 137 14.44 0.20 -15.23
C VAL A 137 13.35 1.02 -14.52
N VAL A 138 13.31 2.33 -14.76
CA VAL A 138 12.31 3.25 -14.20
C VAL A 138 10.91 2.86 -14.67
N LEU A 139 10.73 2.66 -15.99
CA LEU A 139 9.44 2.23 -16.56
C LEU A 139 9.03 0.86 -16.02
N LEU A 140 9.96 -0.10 -15.92
CA LEU A 140 9.70 -1.43 -15.37
C LEU A 140 9.29 -1.37 -13.90
N ASN A 141 9.90 -0.49 -13.09
CA ASN A 141 9.52 -0.29 -11.70
C ASN A 141 8.13 0.35 -11.59
N LEU A 142 7.82 1.35 -12.43
CA LEU A 142 6.51 2.02 -12.45
C LEU A 142 5.34 1.07 -12.74
N ARG A 143 5.58 -0.08 -13.40
CA ARG A 143 4.54 -1.09 -13.62
C ARG A 143 4.02 -1.74 -12.35
N TRP A 144 4.81 -1.71 -11.28
CA TRP A 144 4.40 -2.22 -9.98
C TRP A 144 3.56 -1.22 -9.20
N TYR A 145 3.58 0.06 -9.58
CA TYR A 145 2.91 1.12 -8.85
C TYR A 145 1.39 0.90 -8.68
N PRO A 146 0.61 0.51 -9.71
CA PRO A 146 -0.80 0.17 -9.54
C PRO A 146 -1.05 -0.94 -8.50
N LEU A 147 -0.17 -1.95 -8.46
CA LEU A 147 -0.29 -3.04 -7.50
C LEU A 147 0.15 -2.63 -6.08
N ILE A 148 1.05 -1.65 -5.96
CA ILE A 148 1.43 -1.04 -4.68
C ILE A 148 0.28 -0.19 -4.13
N LEU A 149 -0.46 0.55 -4.98
CA LEU A 149 -1.69 1.24 -4.58
C LEU A 149 -2.72 0.25 -4.00
N MET A 150 -2.92 -0.89 -4.67
CA MET A 150 -3.79 -1.97 -4.16
C MET A 150 -3.27 -2.49 -2.82
N LEU A 151 -1.97 -2.76 -2.72
CA LEU A 151 -1.36 -3.28 -1.50
C LEU A 151 -1.61 -2.36 -0.31
N TYR A 152 -1.33 -1.06 -0.46
CA TYR A 152 -1.50 -0.12 0.63
C TYR A 152 -2.98 0.09 0.97
N SER A 153 -3.84 0.42 0.00
CA SER A 153 -5.27 0.64 0.27
C SER A 153 -5.96 -0.58 0.89
N THR A 154 -5.73 -1.77 0.36
CA THR A 154 -6.31 -3.04 0.86
C THR A 154 -5.73 -3.38 2.23
N GLY A 155 -4.42 -3.18 2.42
CA GLY A 155 -3.73 -3.47 3.67
C GLY A 155 -4.16 -2.56 4.80
N ILE A 156 -4.26 -1.26 4.57
CA ILE A 156 -4.77 -0.28 5.54
C ILE A 156 -6.22 -0.61 5.90
N SER A 157 -7.05 -0.96 4.92
CA SER A 157 -8.46 -1.35 5.14
C SER A 157 -8.57 -2.63 5.99
N ALA A 158 -7.68 -3.60 5.77
CA ALA A 158 -7.61 -4.81 6.59
C ALA A 158 -7.18 -4.51 8.03
N ILE A 159 -6.19 -3.62 8.23
CA ILE A 159 -5.75 -3.19 9.57
C ILE A 159 -6.86 -2.45 10.29
N ALA A 160 -7.60 -1.59 9.60
CA ALA A 160 -8.70 -0.79 10.18
C ALA A 160 -9.80 -1.64 10.82
N THR A 161 -9.92 -2.91 10.42
CA THR A 161 -10.94 -3.85 10.90
C THR A 161 -10.35 -5.10 11.57
N GLU A 162 -9.04 -5.09 11.87
CA GLU A 162 -8.31 -6.23 12.43
C GLU A 162 -8.44 -7.52 11.59
N ASN A 163 -8.66 -7.38 10.28
CA ASN A 163 -8.80 -8.49 9.33
C ASN A 163 -7.44 -9.06 8.94
N TYR A 164 -6.75 -9.66 9.91
CA TYR A 164 -5.39 -10.16 9.74
C TYR A 164 -5.30 -11.34 8.76
N GLY A 165 -6.38 -12.09 8.53
CA GLY A 165 -6.46 -13.11 7.47
C GLY A 165 -6.31 -12.49 6.08
N MET A 166 -7.05 -11.41 5.82
CA MET A 166 -6.93 -10.64 4.59
C MET A 166 -5.54 -10.02 4.44
N LEU A 167 -4.99 -9.45 5.51
CA LEU A 167 -3.63 -8.90 5.52
C LEU A 167 -2.59 -9.99 5.20
N ALA A 168 -2.69 -11.15 5.83
CA ALA A 168 -1.79 -12.28 5.59
C ALA A 168 -1.90 -12.75 4.13
N THR A 169 -3.12 -12.91 3.60
CA THR A 169 -3.32 -13.26 2.20
C THR A 169 -2.73 -12.20 1.26
N LEU A 170 -2.93 -10.92 1.54
CA LEU A 170 -2.40 -9.83 0.74
C LEU A 170 -0.86 -9.82 0.69
N LEU A 171 -0.19 -10.03 1.82
CA LEU A 171 1.27 -9.96 1.93
C LEU A 171 1.98 -11.26 1.50
N THR A 172 1.34 -12.41 1.67
CA THR A 172 1.98 -13.73 1.47
C THR A 172 1.50 -14.46 0.22
N THR A 173 0.60 -13.87 -0.57
CA THR A 173 0.17 -14.46 -1.84
C THR A 173 1.36 -14.76 -2.74
N LYS A 174 1.46 -16.02 -3.15
CA LYS A 174 2.52 -16.52 -3.99
C LYS A 174 2.25 -16.21 -5.46
N VAL A 175 3.22 -15.59 -6.12
CA VAL A 175 3.18 -15.23 -7.53
C VAL A 175 4.39 -15.79 -8.26
N ARG A 176 4.26 -15.97 -9.57
CA ARG A 176 5.38 -16.41 -10.41
C ARG A 176 6.36 -15.25 -10.56
N ASN A 177 7.63 -15.48 -10.21
CA ASN A 177 8.70 -14.57 -10.55
C ASN A 177 9.48 -15.14 -11.73
N GLU A 178 9.17 -14.67 -12.92
CA GLU A 178 9.85 -15.02 -14.17
C GLU A 178 11.35 -14.73 -14.15
N ARG A 179 11.79 -13.64 -13.53
CA ARG A 179 13.22 -13.27 -13.43
C ARG A 179 14.02 -14.30 -12.66
N ARG A 180 13.42 -14.91 -11.63
CA ARG A 180 14.06 -15.93 -10.78
C ARG A 180 13.65 -17.37 -11.11
N GLY A 181 12.73 -17.55 -12.06
CA GLY A 181 12.22 -18.87 -12.44
C GLY A 181 11.54 -19.64 -11.31
N ARG A 182 11.02 -18.94 -10.29
CA ARG A 182 10.41 -19.57 -9.10
C ARG A 182 9.19 -18.80 -8.61
N THR A 183 8.31 -19.50 -7.92
CA THR A 183 7.19 -18.90 -7.19
C THR A 183 7.71 -18.29 -5.88
N GLN A 184 7.25 -17.08 -5.55
CA GLN A 184 7.58 -16.40 -4.31
C GLN A 184 6.46 -15.45 -3.87
N GLU A 185 6.47 -15.01 -2.62
CA GLU A 185 5.47 -14.09 -2.08
C GLU A 185 5.52 -12.74 -2.77
N ILE A 186 4.34 -12.11 -2.97
CA ILE A 186 4.19 -10.88 -3.75
C ILE A 186 5.07 -9.75 -3.23
N ILE A 187 5.24 -9.64 -1.91
CA ILE A 187 6.07 -8.58 -1.34
C ILE A 187 7.54 -8.69 -1.75
N LYS A 188 8.01 -9.88 -2.16
CA LYS A 188 9.37 -10.10 -2.67
C LYS A 188 9.54 -9.67 -4.14
N VAL A 189 8.46 -9.44 -4.89
CA VAL A 189 8.54 -8.99 -6.29
C VAL A 189 8.49 -7.47 -6.43
N PHE A 190 7.97 -6.76 -5.43
CA PHE A 190 7.93 -5.30 -5.47
C PHE A 190 9.34 -4.67 -5.49
N PRO A 191 9.53 -3.60 -6.29
CA PRO A 191 10.81 -2.90 -6.37
C PRO A 191 11.07 -2.13 -5.07
N HIS A 192 12.21 -2.45 -4.45
CA HIS A 192 12.77 -1.75 -3.29
C HIS A 192 14.16 -1.17 -3.60
N ASN A 193 14.41 -0.91 -4.89
CA ASN A 193 15.68 -0.39 -5.38
C ASN A 193 15.68 1.14 -5.36
N ARG A 194 16.89 1.71 -5.40
CA ARG A 194 17.09 3.15 -5.36
C ARG A 194 16.39 3.84 -6.52
N GLU A 195 16.45 3.26 -7.72
CA GLU A 195 15.85 3.84 -8.92
C GLU A 195 14.34 4.06 -8.79
N PHE A 196 13.64 3.20 -8.04
CA PHE A 196 12.22 3.39 -7.77
C PHE A 196 11.97 4.48 -6.72
N GLU A 197 12.79 4.57 -5.68
CA GLU A 197 12.66 5.62 -4.66
C GLU A 197 12.99 7.01 -5.23
N GLU A 198 13.96 7.11 -6.16
CA GLU A 198 14.33 8.38 -6.81
C GLU A 198 13.19 8.96 -7.67
N ILE A 199 12.25 8.14 -8.15
CA ILE A 199 11.03 8.62 -8.82
C ILE A 199 10.24 9.54 -7.90
N PHE A 200 10.08 9.14 -6.65
CA PHE A 200 9.28 9.89 -5.68
C PHE A 200 10.04 11.09 -5.12
N LYS A 201 11.38 11.06 -5.10
CA LYS A 201 12.19 12.26 -4.79
C LYS A 201 12.08 13.36 -5.83
N ALA A 202 11.74 12.99 -7.06
CA ALA A 202 11.51 13.96 -8.12
C ALA A 202 10.13 14.63 -8.02
N ILE A 203 9.32 14.31 -7.03
CA ILE A 203 8.06 15.04 -6.80
C ILE A 203 8.40 16.38 -6.12
N PRO A 204 7.78 17.51 -6.51
CA PRO A 204 7.97 18.78 -5.81
C PRO A 204 7.83 18.61 -4.29
N ASP A 205 8.77 19.18 -3.54
CA ASP A 205 8.86 19.13 -2.07
C ASP A 205 9.20 17.73 -1.47
N HIS A 206 9.51 16.71 -2.29
CA HIS A 206 9.84 15.37 -1.82
C HIS A 206 11.35 15.05 -1.81
N ASP A 207 12.20 15.95 -2.31
CA ASP A 207 13.64 15.73 -2.48
C ASP A 207 14.40 15.48 -1.16
N ARG A 208 13.93 16.10 -0.07
CA ARG A 208 14.51 16.01 1.27
C ARG A 208 13.85 14.98 2.19
N MET A 209 12.79 14.31 1.73
CA MET A 209 12.07 13.33 2.55
C MET A 209 12.89 12.05 2.71
N TYR A 210 12.84 11.44 3.91
CA TYR A 210 13.50 10.16 4.18
C TYR A 210 12.85 8.99 3.45
N VAL A 211 11.53 9.02 3.29
CA VAL A 211 10.71 7.96 2.69
C VAL A 211 9.72 8.51 1.66
N PRO A 212 10.20 9.16 0.59
CA PRO A 212 9.40 9.96 -0.34
C PRO A 212 8.24 9.18 -1.00
N ARG A 213 8.43 7.88 -1.27
CA ARG A 213 7.36 7.02 -1.78
C ARG A 213 6.25 6.81 -0.77
N SER A 214 6.61 6.54 0.48
CA SER A 214 5.63 6.34 1.55
C SER A 214 4.91 7.66 1.86
N GLU A 215 5.63 8.78 1.84
CA GLU A 215 5.06 10.13 1.95
C GLU A 215 4.01 10.42 0.87
N TYR A 216 4.32 10.03 -0.37
CA TYR A 216 3.40 10.17 -1.49
C TYR A 216 2.16 9.27 -1.33
N LEU A 217 2.36 7.98 -1.06
CA LEU A 217 1.27 7.02 -0.89
C LEU A 217 0.34 7.40 0.26
N PHE A 218 0.87 7.96 1.35
CA PHE A 218 0.07 8.48 2.45
C PHE A 218 -0.93 9.53 1.98
N LYS A 219 -0.50 10.50 1.17
CA LYS A 219 -1.38 11.56 0.66
C LYS A 219 -2.33 11.04 -0.41
N GLU A 220 -1.86 10.17 -1.31
CA GLU A 220 -2.66 9.67 -2.43
C GLU A 220 -3.80 8.74 -1.99
N ILE A 221 -3.56 7.92 -0.96
CA ILE A 221 -4.54 6.90 -0.53
C ILE A 221 -5.57 7.46 0.44
N GLN A 222 -5.23 8.54 1.16
CA GLN A 222 -6.09 9.13 2.18
C GLN A 222 -7.51 9.44 1.66
N PRO A 223 -7.70 10.19 0.54
CA PRO A 223 -9.04 10.54 0.08
C PRO A 223 -9.88 9.30 -0.24
N VAL A 224 -9.27 8.28 -0.85
CA VAL A 224 -9.98 7.03 -1.21
C VAL A 224 -10.52 6.32 0.02
N LEU A 225 -9.72 6.21 1.08
CA LEU A 225 -10.13 5.51 2.30
C LEU A 225 -11.03 6.37 3.20
N ASP A 226 -10.83 7.69 3.23
CA ASP A 226 -11.71 8.61 3.96
C ASP A 226 -13.12 8.65 3.33
N ASP A 227 -13.21 8.68 2.00
CA ASP A 227 -14.50 8.60 1.28
C ASP A 227 -15.24 7.28 1.57
N LEU A 228 -14.50 6.17 1.71
CA LEU A 228 -15.07 4.84 1.91
C LEU A 228 -15.46 4.56 3.37
N PHE A 229 -14.60 4.92 4.31
CA PHE A 229 -14.64 4.44 5.68
C PHE A 229 -14.67 5.54 6.72
N PHE A 230 -14.54 6.81 6.31
CA PHE A 230 -14.54 7.96 7.20
C PHE A 230 -13.47 7.82 8.30
N MET A 231 -12.22 7.57 7.91
CA MET A 231 -11.14 7.26 8.85
C MET A 231 -10.72 8.49 9.66
N GLY A 232 -10.68 9.67 9.04
CA GLY A 232 -10.30 10.92 9.69
C GLY A 232 -8.94 10.77 10.40
N LYS A 233 -8.91 11.04 11.71
CA LYS A 233 -7.66 10.97 12.48
C LYS A 233 -7.06 9.57 12.62
N SER A 234 -7.86 8.50 12.46
CA SER A 234 -7.34 7.13 12.57
C SER A 234 -6.59 6.68 11.32
N TYR A 235 -6.69 7.42 10.20
CA TYR A 235 -6.00 7.08 8.96
C TYR A 235 -4.49 6.97 9.18
N GLU A 236 -3.89 7.94 9.85
CA GLU A 236 -2.45 8.00 10.04
C GLU A 236 -1.91 6.84 10.87
N GLU A 237 -2.54 6.57 12.02
CA GLU A 237 -2.17 5.44 12.88
C GLU A 237 -2.36 4.10 12.14
N THR A 238 -3.41 3.97 11.34
CA THR A 238 -3.68 2.74 10.55
C THR A 238 -2.67 2.56 9.43
N PHE A 239 -2.28 3.64 8.75
CA PHE A 239 -1.24 3.65 7.73
C PHE A 239 0.10 3.21 8.32
N ASP A 240 0.51 3.83 9.42
CA ASP A 240 1.76 3.51 10.10
C ASP A 240 1.76 2.05 10.62
N LYS A 241 0.63 1.56 11.15
CA LYS A 241 0.46 0.14 11.54
C LYS A 241 0.62 -0.80 10.35
N PHE A 242 -0.03 -0.49 9.22
CA PHE A 242 0.12 -1.29 8.00
C PHE A 242 1.58 -1.34 7.54
N GLU A 243 2.29 -0.21 7.53
CA GLU A 243 3.70 -0.20 7.12
C GLU A 243 4.62 -0.97 8.05
N VAL A 244 4.36 -0.95 9.37
CA VAL A 244 5.08 -1.81 10.31
C VAL A 244 4.87 -3.29 9.96
N PHE A 245 3.62 -3.72 9.74
CA PHE A 245 3.35 -5.10 9.32
C PHE A 245 4.01 -5.43 7.99
N TYR A 246 3.91 -4.55 7.00
CA TYR A 246 4.56 -4.73 5.70
C TYR A 246 6.07 -4.96 5.85
N ALA A 247 6.73 -4.10 6.63
CA ALA A 247 8.16 -4.17 6.87
C ALA A 247 8.59 -5.43 7.63
N LEU A 248 7.87 -5.80 8.71
CA LEU A 248 8.19 -6.96 9.52
C LEU A 248 7.91 -8.28 8.78
N VAL A 249 6.81 -8.38 8.03
CA VAL A 249 6.51 -9.57 7.22
C VAL A 249 7.51 -9.70 6.08
N TYR A 250 7.92 -8.60 5.45
CA TYR A 250 9.02 -8.62 4.48
C TYR A 250 10.31 -9.16 5.12
N ALA A 251 10.70 -8.62 6.28
CA ALA A 251 11.89 -9.05 7.00
C ALA A 251 11.83 -10.55 7.36
N ASP A 252 10.67 -11.04 7.82
CA ASP A 252 10.44 -12.44 8.15
C ASP A 252 10.60 -13.38 6.93
N ILE A 253 10.03 -13.00 5.79
CA ILE A 253 10.06 -13.79 4.55
C ILE A 253 11.47 -13.83 3.92
N TYR A 254 12.30 -12.83 4.18
CA TYR A 254 13.69 -12.80 3.74
C TYR A 254 14.66 -13.38 4.77
N TYR A 255 14.22 -13.62 6.00
CA TYR A 255 15.06 -14.19 7.04
C TYR A 255 15.45 -15.62 6.70
N ASP A 256 16.75 -15.84 6.54
CA ASP A 256 17.37 -17.13 6.21
C ASP A 256 18.13 -17.75 7.39
N GLY A 257 18.03 -17.14 8.57
CA GLY A 257 18.75 -17.57 9.78
C GLY A 257 20.02 -16.75 10.08
N GLU A 258 20.44 -15.85 9.18
CA GLU A 258 21.58 -14.98 9.41
C GLU A 258 21.29 -13.86 10.43
N ASP A 259 22.32 -13.08 10.80
CA ASP A 259 22.16 -12.06 11.83
C ASP A 259 21.41 -10.81 11.38
N ARG A 260 21.31 -10.58 10.07
CA ARG A 260 20.74 -9.36 9.50
C ARG A 260 19.31 -9.60 9.03
N VAL A 261 18.41 -8.69 9.42
CA VAL A 261 17.09 -8.56 8.79
C VAL A 261 17.03 -7.23 8.06
N TRP A 262 16.26 -7.18 6.97
CA TRP A 262 15.93 -5.95 6.30
C TRP A 262 14.48 -6.00 5.86
N GLY A 263 13.79 -4.88 6.02
CA GLY A 263 12.44 -4.63 5.53
C GLY A 263 12.32 -3.15 5.16
N PRO A 264 11.44 -2.80 4.21
CA PRO A 264 11.31 -1.43 3.74
C PRO A 264 10.89 -0.49 4.88
N PRO A 265 11.69 0.53 5.23
CA PRO A 265 11.26 1.51 6.20
C PRO A 265 10.17 2.41 5.61
N GLY A 266 9.17 2.73 6.42
CA GLY A 266 8.05 3.60 6.08
C GLY A 266 8.07 4.92 6.84
N ARG A 267 6.96 5.67 6.80
CA ARG A 267 6.80 6.93 7.56
C ARG A 267 6.98 6.73 9.06
N PHE A 268 6.45 5.62 9.57
CA PHE A 268 6.56 5.22 10.97
C PHE A 268 8.01 5.24 11.49
N ALA A 269 9.00 4.98 10.63
CA ALA A 269 10.39 4.83 11.05
C ALA A 269 11.10 6.16 11.34
N TRP A 270 10.72 7.27 10.68
CA TRP A 270 11.32 8.59 10.94
C TRP A 270 10.49 9.43 11.93
N LYS A 271 9.17 9.25 11.97
CA LYS A 271 8.27 10.01 12.85
C LYS A 271 8.57 9.80 14.34
N HIS A 272 9.01 8.61 14.72
CA HIS A 272 9.12 8.19 16.12
C HIS A 272 10.56 7.91 16.53
N SER A 273 11.52 8.73 16.04
CA SER A 273 12.94 8.64 16.42
C SER A 273 13.19 8.77 17.93
N ALA A 274 12.19 9.20 18.72
CA ALA A 274 12.12 9.04 20.17
C ALA A 274 11.22 7.84 20.54
N TYR A 275 11.86 6.72 20.84
CA TYR A 275 11.34 5.36 21.03
C TYR A 275 10.12 5.17 21.97
N GLN A 276 9.71 6.14 22.77
CA GLN A 276 8.71 5.89 23.83
C GLN A 276 7.27 5.79 23.34
N ASP A 277 6.92 6.45 22.24
CA ASP A 277 5.56 6.44 21.67
C ASP A 277 5.64 6.15 20.17
N SER A 278 5.90 4.88 19.79
CA SER A 278 5.95 4.46 18.38
C SER A 278 5.01 3.28 18.10
N VAL A 279 4.37 3.30 16.93
CA VAL A 279 3.47 2.23 16.47
C VAL A 279 4.16 0.85 16.44
N LEU A 280 5.47 0.82 16.15
CA LEU A 280 6.25 -0.42 16.21
C LEU A 280 6.32 -0.99 17.64
N ASN A 281 6.55 -0.14 18.64
CA ASN A 281 6.60 -0.57 20.04
C ASN A 281 5.23 -0.94 20.58
N ASP A 282 4.17 -0.27 20.14
CA ASP A 282 2.79 -0.64 20.47
C ASP A 282 2.48 -2.07 19.98
N LEU A 283 2.84 -2.38 18.72
CA LEU A 283 2.66 -3.72 18.16
C LEU A 283 3.52 -4.77 18.86
N ILE A 284 4.77 -4.45 19.23
CA ILE A 284 5.64 -5.35 20.00
C ILE A 284 5.02 -5.64 21.37
N THR A 285 4.54 -4.60 22.06
CA THR A 285 3.90 -4.71 23.38
C THR A 285 2.61 -5.52 23.30
N GLU A 286 1.78 -5.27 22.29
CA GLU A 286 0.55 -6.03 22.06
C GLU A 286 0.84 -7.53 21.84
N ALA A 287 1.83 -7.83 20.99
CA ALA A 287 2.26 -9.20 20.73
C ALA A 287 2.84 -9.87 21.98
N GLU A 288 3.59 -9.16 22.82
CA GLU A 288 4.11 -9.69 24.09
C GLU A 288 3.00 -9.97 25.10
N GLN A 289 1.95 -9.16 25.15
CA GLN A 289 0.80 -9.42 26.03
C GLN A 289 -0.02 -10.62 25.56
N LYS A 290 -0.26 -10.73 24.25
CA LYS A 290 -1.11 -11.77 23.66
C LYS A 290 -0.37 -13.07 23.35
N GLN A 291 0.97 -13.04 23.22
CA GLN A 291 1.80 -14.20 22.89
C GLN A 291 1.24 -14.93 21.63
N ASN A 292 1.19 -16.26 21.63
CA ASN A 292 0.64 -17.05 20.51
C ASN A 292 -0.88 -16.85 20.31
N GLU A 293 -1.58 -16.14 21.19
CA GLU A 293 -2.98 -15.79 20.99
C GLU A 293 -3.16 -14.52 20.14
N TRP A 294 -2.07 -13.84 19.77
CA TRP A 294 -2.10 -12.64 18.93
C TRP A 294 -2.68 -12.95 17.54
N LEU A 295 -3.69 -12.18 17.13
CA LEU A 295 -4.47 -12.45 15.90
C LEU A 295 -3.62 -12.52 14.62
N PRO A 296 -2.60 -11.66 14.41
CA PRO A 296 -1.65 -11.80 13.30
C PRO A 296 -0.99 -13.18 13.21
N LEU A 297 -0.62 -13.77 14.35
CA LEU A 297 -0.01 -15.11 14.39
C LEU A 297 -1.03 -16.18 14.05
N LYS A 298 -2.27 -16.06 14.54
CA LYS A 298 -3.37 -16.98 14.17
C LYS A 298 -3.70 -16.92 12.68
N ALA A 299 -3.52 -15.77 12.05
CA ALA A 299 -3.64 -15.60 10.60
C ALA A 299 -2.45 -16.18 9.81
N GLY A 300 -1.43 -16.73 10.49
CA GLY A 300 -0.28 -17.39 9.88
C GLY A 300 0.92 -16.48 9.62
N LEU A 301 0.87 -15.20 10.00
CA LEU A 301 2.03 -14.32 9.92
C LEU A 301 3.12 -14.80 10.88
N PHE A 302 4.39 -14.58 10.52
CA PHE A 302 5.54 -15.02 11.31
C PHE A 302 5.54 -16.53 11.63
N GLY A 303 4.96 -17.33 10.72
CA GLY A 303 4.79 -18.77 10.91
C GLY A 303 3.91 -19.14 12.12
N GLY A 304 3.08 -18.22 12.61
CA GLY A 304 2.23 -18.40 13.78
C GLY A 304 2.99 -18.50 15.10
N SER A 305 4.22 -17.97 15.17
CA SER A 305 5.08 -18.09 16.34
C SER A 305 5.46 -16.73 16.91
N TYR A 306 5.12 -16.50 18.19
CA TYR A 306 5.56 -15.30 18.91
C TYR A 306 7.08 -15.21 18.99
N GLU A 307 7.78 -16.32 19.21
CA GLU A 307 9.25 -16.33 19.25
C GLU A 307 9.87 -15.90 17.92
N ARG A 308 9.25 -16.32 16.80
CA ARG A 308 9.68 -15.88 15.46
C ARG A 308 9.41 -14.40 15.27
N PHE A 309 8.23 -13.91 15.63
CA PHE A 309 7.94 -12.47 15.60
C PHE A 309 8.93 -11.66 16.44
N LYS A 310 9.17 -12.07 17.69
CA LYS A 310 10.09 -11.42 18.63
C LYS A 310 11.51 -11.35 18.09
N LEU A 311 12.00 -12.42 17.47
CA LEU A 311 13.31 -12.45 16.83
C LEU A 311 13.40 -11.44 15.69
N ILE A 312 12.41 -11.43 14.79
CA ILE A 312 12.38 -10.54 13.62
C ILE A 312 12.24 -9.08 14.06
N SER A 313 11.30 -8.78 14.95
CA SER A 313 11.05 -7.41 15.42
C SER A 313 12.25 -6.86 16.19
N SER A 314 12.90 -7.64 17.05
CA SER A 314 14.12 -7.21 17.76
C SER A 314 15.26 -6.89 16.78
N LYS A 315 15.50 -7.73 15.77
CA LYS A 315 16.53 -7.44 14.76
C LYS A 315 16.16 -6.23 13.90
N TYR A 316 14.88 -6.04 13.59
CA TYR A 316 14.38 -4.93 12.79
C TYR A 316 14.46 -3.59 13.53
N VAL A 317 14.19 -3.59 14.83
CA VAL A 317 14.44 -2.45 15.73
C VAL A 317 15.89 -2.00 15.63
N SER A 318 16.85 -2.92 15.77
CA SER A 318 18.27 -2.59 15.67
C SER A 318 18.71 -2.11 14.27
N LEU A 319 17.93 -2.39 13.22
CA LEU A 319 18.12 -1.83 11.89
C LEU A 319 17.65 -0.36 11.86
N ILE A 320 16.44 -0.09 12.37
CA ILE A 320 15.86 1.27 12.41
C ILE A 320 16.72 2.22 13.24
N GLU A 321 17.24 1.78 14.39
CA GLU A 321 18.13 2.59 15.24
C GLU A 321 19.43 3.04 14.52
N LYS A 322 19.82 2.35 13.45
CA LYS A 322 21.00 2.69 12.64
C LYS A 322 20.68 3.60 11.47
N LEU A 323 19.39 3.89 11.22
CA LEU A 323 19.00 4.88 10.23
C LEU A 323 19.34 6.26 10.79
N HIS A 324 20.26 6.96 10.14
CA HIS A 324 20.68 8.32 10.51
C HIS A 324 19.67 9.35 10.00
N TRP A 325 18.43 9.27 10.49
CA TRP A 325 17.31 10.15 10.13
C TRP A 325 16.98 11.13 11.26
#